data_AF-A0AB39BWR8-F1
#
_entry.id   AF-A0AB39BWR8-F1
#
_cell.length_a   1.000
_cell.length_b   1.000
_cell.length_c   1.000
_cell.angle_alpha   90.00
_cell.angle_beta   90.00
_cell.angle_gamma   90.00
#
_symmetry.space_group_name_H-M   'P 1'
#
loop_
_entity.id
_entity.type
_entity.pdbx_description
1 polymer ?
#
loop_
_entity_poly.entity_id
_entity_poly.type
_entity_poly.pdbx_seq_one_letter_code
_entity_poly.pdbx_strand_id
1 'polypeptide(L)' 'MMTKNPLIHTLESRIEATRQEMIKIGLTKGLQHPETIKLSQRLDLCLNKYNRLKSH' A
#
# COMPACT_ATOMS: atom_id res chain seq x y z
N MET A 1 7.79 -24.74 9.69
CA MET A 1 7.24 -23.75 8.74
C MET A 1 7.05 -22.45 9.51
N MET A 2 7.73 -21.38 9.14
CA MET A 2 7.57 -20.08 9.82
C MET A 2 6.23 -19.48 9.42
N THR A 3 5.27 -19.46 10.34
CA THR A 3 4.01 -18.75 10.16
C THR A 3 4.31 -17.26 10.05
N LYS A 4 4.17 -16.68 8.84
CA LYS A 4 4.22 -15.22 8.66
C LYS A 4 3.23 -14.59 9.65
N ASN A 5 3.67 -13.53 10.34
CA ASN A 5 2.80 -12.76 11.22
C ASN A 5 1.53 -12.33 10.42
N PRO A 6 0.32 -12.69 10.87
CA PRO A 6 -0.90 -12.42 10.12
C PRO A 6 -1.10 -10.92 9.82
N LEU A 7 -0.60 -10.04 10.69
CA LEU A 7 -0.62 -8.60 10.46
C LEU A 7 0.25 -8.17 9.27
N ILE A 8 1.41 -8.82 9.09
CA ILE A 8 2.31 -8.58 7.96
C ILE A 8 1.61 -9.02 6.67
N HIS A 9 0.96 -10.19 6.66
CA HIS A 9 0.21 -10.66 5.48
C HIS A 9 -0.93 -9.71 5.12
N THR A 10 -1.72 -9.25 6.10
CA THR A 10 -2.79 -8.27 5.84
C THR A 10 -2.26 -6.96 5.27
N LEU A 11 -1.09 -6.49 5.73
CA LEU A 11 -0.44 -5.30 5.18
C LEU A 11 0.07 -5.53 3.76
N GLU A 12 0.66 -6.70 3.44
CA GLU A 12 1.07 -7.05 2.07
C GLU A 12 -0.12 -6.98 1.11
N SER A 13 -1.25 -7.59 1.46
CA SER A 13 -2.47 -7.54 0.64
C SER A 13 -2.99 -6.11 0.47
N ARG A 14 -2.95 -5.30 1.53
CA ARG A 14 -3.43 -3.91 1.49
C ARG A 14 -2.52 -3.00 0.67
N ILE A 15 -1.21 -3.21 0.74
CA ILE A 15 -0.21 -2.52 -0.09
C ILE A 15 -0.50 -2.82 -1.56
N GLU A 16 -0.68 -4.09 -1.91
CA GLU A 16 -0.90 -4.48 -3.30
C GLU A 16 -2.24 -3.94 -3.84
N ALA A 17 -3.32 -4.06 -3.06
CA ALA A 17 -4.61 -3.49 -3.46
C ALA A 17 -4.52 -1.97 -3.68
N THR A 18 -3.86 -1.24 -2.78
CA THR A 18 -3.70 0.22 -2.89
C THR A 18 -2.82 0.58 -4.09
N ARG A 19 -1.78 -0.20 -4.39
CA ARG A 19 -0.92 -0.02 -5.58
C ARG A 19 -1.72 -0.17 -6.87
N GLN A 20 -2.51 -1.23 -7.00
CA GLN A 20 -3.33 -1.48 -8.18
C GLN A 20 -4.36 -0.36 -8.40
N GLU A 21 -4.98 0.12 -7.32
CA GLU A 21 -5.91 1.25 -7.38
C GLU A 21 -5.19 2.54 -7.82
N MET A 22 -4.01 2.83 -7.27
CA MET A 22 -3.21 4.00 -7.64
C MET A 22 -2.79 3.96 -9.11
N ILE A 23 -2.40 2.79 -9.64
CA ILE A 23 -2.08 2.62 -11.06
C ILE A 23 -3.31 2.90 -11.92
N LYS A 24 -4.46 2.29 -11.58
CA LYS A 24 -5.70 2.49 -12.32
C LYS A 24 -6.12 3.96 -12.35
N ILE A 25 -6.10 4.63 -11.20
CA ILE A 25 -6.49 6.06 -11.12
C ILE A 25 -5.41 6.95 -11.76
N GLY A 26 -4.13 6.65 -11.61
CA GLY A 26 -3.04 7.36 -12.25
C GLY A 26 -3.09 7.30 -13.78
N LEU A 27 -3.50 6.16 -14.34
CA LEU A 27 -3.68 5.98 -15.79
C LEU A 27 -4.94 6.67 -16.33
N THR A 28 -6.00 6.76 -15.52
CA THR A 28 -7.31 7.30 -15.96
C THR A 28 -7.46 8.80 -15.69
N LYS A 29 -6.91 9.30 -14.59
CA LYS A 29 -7.05 10.70 -14.13
C LYS A 29 -5.73 11.46 -14.04
N GLY A 30 -4.59 10.77 -14.17
CA GLY A 30 -3.26 11.35 -14.04
C GLY A 30 -2.69 11.26 -12.62
N LEU A 31 -1.36 11.38 -12.51
CA LEU A 31 -0.63 11.27 -11.24
C LEU A 31 -0.86 12.45 -10.29
N GLN A 32 -1.16 13.63 -10.84
CA GLN A 32 -1.44 14.84 -10.06
C GLN A 32 -2.90 14.93 -9.59
N HIS A 33 -3.75 14.00 -10.01
CA HIS A 33 -5.16 14.01 -9.58
C HIS A 33 -5.24 13.83 -8.06
N PRO A 34 -6.09 14.59 -7.34
CA PRO A 34 -6.20 14.50 -5.88
C PRO A 34 -6.45 13.08 -5.36
N GLU A 35 -7.17 12.26 -6.11
CA GLU A 35 -7.37 10.85 -5.76
C GLU A 35 -6.09 10.02 -5.86
N THR A 36 -5.28 10.19 -6.90
CA THR A 36 -4.00 9.49 -7.04
C THR A 36 -3.05 9.88 -5.91
N ILE A 37 -3.04 11.16 -5.52
CA ILE A 37 -2.25 11.66 -4.39
C ILE A 37 -2.74 11.08 -3.06
N LYS A 38 -4.07 10.97 -2.85
CA LYS A 38 -4.61 10.31 -1.65
C LYS A 38 -4.22 8.83 -1.58
N LEU A 39 -4.21 8.15 -2.73
CA LEU A 39 -3.80 6.75 -2.82
C LEU A 39 -2.31 6.58 -2.54
N SER A 40 -1.44 7.49 -3.00
CA SER A 40 -0.01 7.45 -2.68
C SER A 40 0.24 7.65 -1.18
N GLN A 41 -0.42 8.63 -0.55
CA GLN A 41 -0.32 8.85 0.90
C GLN A 41 -0.77 7.61 1.71
N ARG A 42 -1.86 6.96 1.27
CA ARG A 42 -2.35 5.73 1.90
C ARG A 42 -1.37 4.57 1.71
N LEU A 43 -0.75 4.46 0.54
CA LEU A 43 0.26 3.45 0.25
C LEU A 43 1.49 3.64 1.15
N ASP A 44 1.97 4.88 1.30
CA ASP A 44 3.09 5.22 2.18
C ASP A 44 2.82 4.85 3.64
N LEU A 45 1.61 5.13 4.15
CA LEU A 45 1.21 4.72 5.50
C LEU A 45 1.23 3.19 5.68
N CYS A 46 0.81 2.43 4.67
CA CYS A 46 0.82 0.97 4.72
C CYS A 46 2.25 0.43 4.69
N LEU A 47 3.11 0.98 3.82
CA LEU A 47 4.53 0.63 3.72
C LEU A 47 5.27 0.93 5.02
N ASN A 48 5.03 2.10 5.62
CA ASN A 48 5.64 2.46 6.91
C ASN A 48 5.24 1.51 8.03
N LYS A 49 3.97 1.08 8.09
CA LYS A 49 3.51 0.06 9.05
C LYS A 49 4.17 -1.29 8.80
N TYR A 50 4.23 -1.71 7.55
CA TYR A 50 4.88 -2.98 7.15
C TYR A 50 6.36 -2.98 7.53
N ASN A 51 7.09 -1.92 7.20
CA ASN A 51 8.52 -1.79 7.50
C ASN A 51 8.79 -1.83 9.01
N ARG A 52 7.97 -1.14 9.81
CA ARG A 52 8.08 -1.19 11.29
C ARG A 52 7.88 -2.59 11.85
N LEU A 53 6.95 -3.37 11.28
CA LEU A 53 6.68 -4.75 11.72
C LEU A 53 7.73 -5.76 11.23
N LYS A 54 8.48 -5.44 10.17
CA LYS A 54 9.55 -6.30 9.64
C LYS A 54 10.94 -6.00 10.20
N SER A 55 11.15 -4.79 10.73
CA SER A 55 12.41 -4.39 11.36
C SER A 55 12.58 -4.89 12.81
N HIS A 56 11.58 -5.56 13.37
CA HIS A 56 11.61 -6.25 14.66
C HIS A 56 11.47 -7.76 14.46
#